data_AF-A0A0C9TK91-F1
#
_entry.id   AF-A0A0C9TK91-F1
#
_cell.length_a   1.000
_cell.length_b   1.000
_cell.length_c   1.000
_cell.angle_alpha   90.00
_cell.angle_beta   90.00
_cell.angle_gamma   90.00
#
_symmetry.space_group_name_H-M   'P 1'
#
loop_
_entity.id
_entity.type
_entity.pdbx_description
1 polymer ?
#
loop_
_entity_poly.entity_id
_entity_poly.type
_entity_poly.pdbx_seq_one_letter_code
_entity_poly.pdbx_strand_id
1 'polypeptide(L)'
;LAFTSPQIEEGVVIQAATFEPIAPGYQTTLTVKDDIVDFSPPISNSSSRGDVIQALNSTGGKVAIGVGFMDVQGRRAKTALVWESVSSNSTVIAKFVPKLRAYVAPDHRVNEILRSRPATATIWEMDLNNLKRVSTWVFKRKQPSGEYFLEELLMI
;
A
#
# COMPACT_ATOMS: atom_id res chain seq x y z
N LEU A 1 -5.99 -0.27 -2.63
CA LEU A 1 -5.57 0.78 -1.67
C LEU A 1 -6.79 1.59 -1.31
N ALA A 2 -6.75 2.30 -0.19
CA ALA A 2 -7.76 3.29 0.13
C ALA A 2 -7.12 4.50 0.80
N PHE A 3 -7.68 5.69 0.55
CA PHE A 3 -7.53 6.79 1.48
C PHE A 3 -8.50 6.57 2.64
N THR A 4 -8.11 7.01 3.83
CA THR A 4 -8.88 6.84 5.06
C THR A 4 -8.93 8.16 5.81
N SER A 5 -10.04 8.43 6.49
CA SER A 5 -10.09 9.42 7.57
C SER A 5 -9.89 8.65 8.88
N PRO A 6 -8.67 8.60 9.45
CA PRO A 6 -8.39 7.77 10.60
C PRO A 6 -8.98 8.37 11.89
N GLN A 7 -9.53 7.51 12.74
CA GLN A 7 -9.80 7.80 14.14
C GLN A 7 -8.56 7.45 14.96
N ILE A 8 -8.02 8.45 15.65
CA ILE A 8 -6.76 8.35 16.40
C ILE A 8 -7.05 8.63 17.86
N GLU A 9 -6.71 7.67 18.73
CA GLU A 9 -6.80 7.80 20.18
C GLU A 9 -5.41 7.55 20.77
N GLU A 10 -4.92 8.48 21.59
CA GLU A 10 -3.59 8.38 22.22
C GLU A 10 -2.43 8.11 21.22
N GLY A 11 -2.53 8.65 20.00
CA GLY A 11 -1.55 8.44 18.92
C GLY A 11 -1.67 7.10 18.20
N VAL A 12 -2.68 6.29 18.53
CA VAL A 12 -2.94 4.99 17.90
C VAL A 12 -4.14 5.10 16.96
N VAL A 13 -3.98 4.63 15.72
CA VAL A 13 -5.12 4.50 14.80
C VAL A 13 -5.98 3.32 15.24
N ILE A 14 -7.20 3.60 15.70
CA ILE A 14 -8.16 2.60 16.15
C ILE A 14 -8.91 2.01 14.96
N GLN A 15 -9.43 2.87 14.09
CA GLN A 15 -10.13 2.50 12.85
C GLN A 15 -10.22 3.69 11.88
N ALA A 16 -10.72 3.46 10.66
CA ALA A 16 -11.11 4.54 9.76
C ALA A 16 -12.58 4.94 10.02
N ALA A 17 -12.85 6.25 10.15
CA ALA A 17 -14.21 6.79 10.20
C ALA A 17 -14.92 6.66 8.84
N THR A 18 -14.18 6.94 7.76
CA THR A 18 -14.57 6.72 6.37
C THR A 18 -13.34 6.34 5.55
N PHE A 19 -13.54 5.71 4.39
CA PHE A 19 -12.49 5.37 3.46
C PHE A 19 -13.01 5.36 2.02
N GLU A 20 -12.11 5.62 1.07
CA GLU A 20 -12.42 5.52 -0.36
C GLU A 20 -11.36 4.67 -1.07
N PRO A 21 -11.76 3.59 -1.76
CA PRO A 21 -10.88 2.84 -2.64
C PRO A 21 -10.22 3.76 -3.67
N ILE A 22 -8.91 3.63 -3.86
CA ILE A 22 -8.17 4.50 -4.78
C ILE A 22 -7.15 3.69 -5.57
N ALA A 23 -7.03 3.99 -6.86
CA ALA A 23 -6.05 3.40 -7.77
C ALA A 23 -4.99 4.45 -8.17
N PRO A 24 -3.75 4.05 -8.48
CA PRO A 24 -2.75 4.94 -9.05
C PRO A 24 -3.28 5.70 -10.27
N GLY A 25 -2.94 6.98 -10.36
CA GLY A 25 -3.44 7.91 -11.39
C GLY A 25 -4.79 8.55 -11.06
N TYR A 26 -5.36 8.31 -9.88
CA TYR A 26 -6.62 8.89 -9.44
C TYR A 26 -6.46 9.81 -8.24
N GLN A 27 -7.43 10.72 -8.10
CA GLN A 27 -7.58 11.63 -6.99
C GLN A 27 -8.98 11.51 -6.37
N THR A 28 -9.07 11.63 -5.05
CA THR A 28 -10.31 11.85 -4.30
C THR A 28 -10.25 13.17 -3.52
N THR A 29 -11.39 13.65 -3.03
CA THR A 29 -11.48 14.85 -2.18
C THR A 29 -12.17 14.49 -0.88
N LEU A 30 -11.55 14.80 0.25
CA LEU A 30 -12.16 14.72 1.57
C LEU A 30 -12.97 15.99 1.82
N THR A 31 -14.24 15.84 2.15
CA THR A 31 -15.19 16.93 2.40
C THR A 31 -15.87 16.73 3.75
N VAL A 32 -16.45 17.81 4.28
CA VAL A 32 -17.39 17.74 5.40
C VAL A 32 -18.73 18.26 4.89
N LYS A 33 -19.78 17.45 5.04
CA LYS A 33 -21.15 17.85 4.73
C LYS A 33 -22.05 17.41 5.88
N ASP A 34 -22.81 18.35 6.45
CA ASP A 34 -23.71 18.08 7.57
C ASP A 34 -22.99 17.38 8.75
N ASP A 35 -21.79 17.86 9.09
CA ASP A 35 -20.86 17.31 10.09
C ASP A 35 -20.35 15.87 9.81
N ILE A 36 -20.63 15.33 8.63
CA ILE A 36 -20.14 14.03 8.18
C ILE A 36 -18.91 14.24 7.30
N VAL A 37 -17.79 13.64 7.72
CA VAL A 37 -16.54 13.58 6.93
C VAL A 37 -16.66 12.47 5.91
N ASP A 38 -16.51 12.78 4.62
CA ASP A 38 -16.57 11.78 3.55
C ASP A 38 -15.65 12.09 2.37
N PHE A 39 -15.23 11.03 1.69
CA PHE A 39 -14.45 11.12 0.46
C PHE A 39 -15.37 11.11 -0.77
N SER A 40 -15.03 11.91 -1.77
CA SER A 40 -15.69 11.82 -3.07
C SER A 40 -15.25 10.55 -3.82
N PRO A 41 -16.09 10.02 -4.74
CA PRO A 41 -15.63 9.02 -5.69
C PRO A 41 -14.36 9.48 -6.43
N PRO A 42 -13.40 8.58 -6.70
CA PRO A 42 -12.17 8.90 -7.40
C PRO A 42 -12.41 9.42 -8.81
N ILE A 43 -11.68 10.47 -9.17
CA ILE A 43 -11.60 10.99 -10.53
C ILE A 43 -10.19 10.77 -11.09
N SER A 44 -10.11 10.50 -12.39
CA SER A 44 -8.82 10.36 -13.07
C SER A 44 -8.05 11.69 -13.00
N ASN A 45 -6.79 11.62 -12.58
CA ASN A 45 -5.95 12.78 -12.42
C ASN A 45 -4.96 12.87 -13.59
N SER A 46 -5.48 13.31 -14.73
CA SER A 46 -4.76 13.42 -16.01
C SER A 46 -3.57 14.38 -15.98
N SER A 47 -3.48 15.25 -14.97
CA SER A 47 -2.39 16.20 -14.75
C SER A 47 -1.30 15.69 -13.80
N SER A 48 -1.47 14.52 -13.20
CA SER A 48 -0.50 13.92 -12.28
C SER A 48 0.30 12.78 -12.92
N ARG A 49 1.42 12.40 -12.28
CA ARG A 49 2.12 11.17 -12.65
C ARG A 49 1.18 9.99 -12.35
N GLY A 50 0.86 9.18 -13.37
CA GLY A 50 -0.09 8.05 -13.25
C GLY A 50 0.29 6.95 -12.25
N ASP A 51 1.42 7.10 -11.55
CA ASP A 51 1.92 6.19 -10.52
C ASP A 51 1.60 6.64 -9.08
N VAL A 52 0.95 7.79 -8.88
CA VAL A 52 0.57 8.30 -7.55
C VAL A 52 -0.93 8.27 -7.32
N ILE A 53 -1.33 8.25 -6.05
CA ILE A 53 -2.70 8.48 -5.58
C ILE A 53 -2.75 9.82 -4.84
N GLN A 54 -3.88 10.52 -4.94
CA GLN A 54 -4.03 11.84 -4.33
C GLN A 54 -5.33 11.99 -3.53
N ALA A 55 -5.25 12.74 -2.43
CA ALA A 55 -6.41 13.15 -1.65
C ALA A 55 -6.32 14.65 -1.34
N LEU A 56 -7.30 15.43 -1.81
CA LEU A 56 -7.43 16.84 -1.47
C LEU A 56 -8.21 16.99 -0.17
N ASN A 57 -7.68 17.74 0.79
CA ASN A 57 -8.48 18.18 1.94
C ASN A 57 -9.32 19.40 1.56
N SER A 58 -10.65 19.26 1.54
CA SER A 58 -11.61 20.34 1.32
C SER A 58 -12.61 20.47 2.50
N THR A 59 -12.16 20.12 3.71
CA THR A 59 -13.00 20.15 4.93
C THR A 59 -13.11 21.53 5.57
N GLY A 60 -12.40 22.54 5.05
CA GLY A 60 -12.33 23.89 5.64
C GLY A 60 -11.38 24.02 6.84
N GLY A 61 -10.85 22.90 7.36
CA GLY A 61 -9.94 22.86 8.51
C GLY A 61 -8.74 21.94 8.30
N LYS A 62 -7.90 21.83 9.34
CA LYS A 62 -6.85 20.81 9.40
C LYS A 62 -7.46 19.49 9.80
N VAL A 63 -7.16 18.42 9.06
CA VAL A 63 -7.64 17.06 9.38
C VAL A 63 -6.55 16.03 9.17
N ALA A 64 -6.70 14.88 9.82
CA ALA A 64 -5.88 13.72 9.56
C ALA A 64 -6.36 13.02 8.27
N ILE A 65 -5.41 12.64 7.42
CA ILE A 65 -5.66 11.77 6.27
C ILE A 65 -4.71 10.59 6.38
N GLY A 66 -5.20 9.40 6.10
CA GLY A 66 -4.37 8.20 6.06
C GLY A 66 -4.45 7.50 4.71
N VAL A 67 -3.49 6.63 4.45
CA VAL A 67 -3.52 5.67 3.34
C VAL A 67 -3.35 4.26 3.89
N GLY A 68 -4.04 3.31 3.27
CA GLY A 68 -4.00 1.93 3.74
C GLY A 68 -4.51 0.90 2.74
N PHE A 69 -4.83 -0.26 3.31
CA PHE A 69 -5.23 -1.44 2.57
C PHE A 69 -6.66 -1.81 2.93
N MET A 70 -7.43 -2.17 1.90
CA MET A 70 -8.74 -2.75 2.11
C MET A 70 -8.59 -4.23 2.50
N ASP A 71 -9.55 -4.73 3.26
CA ASP A 71 -9.71 -6.17 3.43
C ASP A 71 -10.10 -6.85 2.11
N VAL A 72 -10.03 -8.19 2.09
CA VAL A 72 -10.30 -9.00 0.89
C VAL A 72 -11.71 -8.77 0.33
N GLN A 73 -12.64 -8.35 1.19
CA GLN A 73 -14.05 -8.13 0.82
C GLN A 73 -14.33 -6.68 0.42
N GLY A 74 -13.35 -5.77 0.54
CA GLY A 74 -13.49 -4.34 0.27
C GLY A 74 -14.40 -3.61 1.27
N ARG A 75 -14.70 -4.21 2.43
CA ARG A 75 -15.69 -3.65 3.39
C ARG A 75 -15.05 -2.80 4.49
N ARG A 76 -13.75 -2.95 4.70
CA ARG A 76 -12.99 -2.21 5.69
C ARG A 76 -11.65 -1.80 5.11
N ALA A 77 -11.13 -0.66 5.57
CA ALA A 77 -9.77 -0.24 5.30
C ALA A 77 -8.97 -0.19 6.62
N LYS A 78 -7.74 -0.72 6.58
CA LYS A 78 -6.75 -0.58 7.64
C LYS A 78 -5.71 0.45 7.23
N THR A 79 -5.64 1.55 7.96
CA THR A 79 -4.66 2.62 7.75
C THR A 79 -3.26 2.12 8.07
N ALA A 80 -2.30 2.42 7.18
CA ALA A 80 -0.90 2.03 7.33
C ALA A 80 0.03 3.23 7.52
N LEU A 81 -0.35 4.40 6.98
CA LEU A 81 0.37 5.65 7.12
C LEU A 81 -0.64 6.78 7.35
N VAL A 82 -0.28 7.74 8.19
CA VAL A 82 -1.12 8.89 8.56
C VAL A 82 -0.34 10.19 8.38
N TRP A 83 -1.01 11.19 7.85
CA TRP A 83 -0.65 12.60 7.94
C TRP A 83 -1.61 13.27 8.92
N GLU A 84 -1.14 13.65 10.11
CA GLU A 84 -2.00 14.04 11.23
C GLU A 84 -2.65 15.43 11.08
N SER A 85 -2.04 16.34 10.32
CA SER A 85 -2.47 17.73 10.23
C SER A 85 -2.36 18.25 8.80
N VAL A 86 -3.18 17.72 7.89
CA VAL A 86 -3.28 18.21 6.51
C VAL A 86 -4.11 19.49 6.49
N SER A 87 -3.53 20.62 6.12
CA SER A 87 -4.24 21.91 6.02
C SER A 87 -5.35 21.86 4.96
N SER A 88 -6.39 22.70 5.15
CA SER A 88 -7.43 22.87 4.14
C SER A 88 -6.82 23.30 2.80
N ASN A 89 -7.40 22.84 1.71
CA ASN A 89 -6.95 23.02 0.32
C ASN A 89 -5.55 22.46 0.02
N SER A 90 -4.99 21.62 0.90
CA SER A 90 -3.74 20.91 0.65
C SER A 90 -4.02 19.49 0.16
N THR A 91 -3.14 19.00 -0.71
CA THR A 91 -3.24 17.65 -1.29
C THR A 91 -2.19 16.73 -0.67
N VAL A 92 -2.64 15.59 -0.16
CA VAL A 92 -1.78 14.46 0.16
C VAL A 92 -1.49 13.71 -1.13
N ILE A 93 -0.21 13.49 -1.41
CA ILE A 93 0.26 12.70 -2.55
C ILE A 93 1.03 11.50 -2.01
N ALA A 94 0.61 10.30 -2.38
CA ALA A 94 1.29 9.08 -2.00
C ALA A 94 1.62 8.25 -3.24
N LYS A 95 2.84 7.73 -3.30
CA LYS A 95 3.24 6.74 -4.30
C LYS A 95 3.21 5.36 -3.64
N PHE A 96 2.44 4.45 -4.21
CA PHE A 96 2.41 3.07 -3.72
C PHE A 96 3.19 2.16 -4.66
N VAL A 97 4.38 1.76 -4.22
CA VAL A 97 5.26 0.81 -4.93
C VAL A 97 5.38 -0.45 -4.07
N PRO A 98 4.39 -1.36 -4.12
CA PRO A 98 4.42 -2.60 -3.36
C PRO A 98 5.56 -3.49 -3.87
N LYS A 99 6.61 -3.67 -3.09
CA LYS A 99 7.71 -4.58 -3.44
C LYS A 99 7.49 -5.95 -2.82
N LEU A 100 7.31 -6.97 -3.65
CA LEU A 100 7.40 -8.37 -3.24
C LEU A 100 8.86 -8.80 -3.27
N ARG A 101 9.29 -9.54 -2.25
CA ARG A 101 10.66 -10.01 -2.09
C ARG A 101 10.68 -11.47 -1.69
N ALA A 102 11.63 -12.22 -2.24
CA ALA A 102 11.93 -13.57 -1.83
C ALA A 102 13.29 -13.64 -1.15
N TYR A 103 13.38 -14.51 -0.13
CA TYR A 103 14.57 -14.74 0.67
C TYR A 103 14.81 -16.23 0.81
N VAL A 104 16.08 -16.62 0.99
CA VAL A 104 16.43 -17.94 1.51
C VAL A 104 16.83 -17.77 2.96
N ALA A 105 16.20 -18.51 3.86
CA ALA A 105 16.54 -18.52 5.28
C ALA A 105 17.00 -19.93 5.67
N PRO A 106 18.28 -20.29 5.42
CA PRO A 106 18.77 -21.65 5.60
C PRO A 106 18.72 -22.10 7.06
N ASP A 107 18.84 -21.16 8.00
CA ASP A 107 18.84 -21.42 9.44
C ASP A 107 17.43 -21.44 10.06
N HIS A 108 16.40 -21.17 9.25
CA HIS A 108 15.03 -21.09 9.73
C HIS A 108 14.39 -22.48 9.78
N ARG A 109 13.78 -22.81 10.92
CA ARG A 109 13.08 -24.09 11.11
C ARG A 109 11.64 -23.98 10.63
N VAL A 110 11.10 -25.05 10.05
CA VAL A 110 9.73 -25.11 9.48
C VAL A 110 8.62 -24.65 10.45
N ASN A 111 8.86 -24.74 11.76
CA ASN A 111 7.87 -24.39 12.80
C ASN A 111 8.15 -23.06 13.51
N GLU A 112 9.16 -22.30 13.08
CA GLU A 112 9.45 -21.00 13.65
C GLU A 112 8.61 -19.92 12.97
N ILE A 113 8.12 -18.95 13.75
CA ILE A 113 7.44 -17.77 13.20
C ILE A 113 8.51 -16.76 12.79
N LEU A 114 8.50 -16.34 11.53
CA LEU A 114 9.28 -15.18 11.07
C LEU A 114 8.70 -13.91 11.70
N ARG A 115 9.32 -13.43 12.77
CA ARG A 115 8.91 -12.19 13.46
C ARG A 115 9.45 -10.93 12.77
N SER A 116 10.44 -11.08 11.90
CA SER A 116 11.07 -9.99 11.15
C SER A 116 11.57 -10.48 9.81
N ARG A 117 11.97 -9.54 8.96
CA ARG A 117 12.70 -9.84 7.73
C ARG A 117 13.94 -10.69 8.04
N PRO A 118 14.20 -11.78 7.30
CA PRO A 118 15.45 -12.54 7.43
C PRO A 118 16.68 -11.66 7.20
N ALA A 119 17.76 -11.92 7.93
CA ALA A 119 19.04 -11.22 7.77
C ALA A 119 19.81 -11.61 6.49
N THR A 120 19.18 -12.36 5.59
CA THR A 120 19.78 -12.84 4.34
C THR A 120 19.50 -11.88 3.18
N ALA A 121 20.37 -11.93 2.18
CA ALA A 121 20.19 -11.16 0.97
C ALA A 121 18.88 -11.56 0.27
N THR A 122 18.18 -10.56 -0.28
CA THR A 122 17.03 -10.79 -1.15
C THR A 122 17.52 -11.50 -2.42
N ILE A 123 16.95 -12.64 -2.76
CA ILE A 123 17.32 -13.37 -3.99
C ILE A 123 16.54 -12.91 -5.21
N TRP A 124 15.43 -12.22 -4.97
CA TRP A 124 14.52 -11.73 -5.99
C TRP A 124 13.60 -10.64 -5.41
N GLU A 125 13.38 -9.57 -6.16
CA GLU A 125 12.50 -8.45 -5.80
C GLU A 125 11.75 -7.99 -7.05
N MET A 126 10.45 -7.71 -6.90
CA MET A 126 9.66 -7.11 -7.97
C MET A 126 8.59 -6.18 -7.41
N ASP A 127 8.25 -5.14 -8.16
CA ASP A 127 7.04 -4.35 -7.93
C ASP A 127 5.81 -5.22 -8.24
N LEU A 128 4.90 -5.41 -7.28
CA LEU A 128 3.66 -6.17 -7.48
C LEU A 128 2.81 -5.56 -8.60
N ASN A 129 2.93 -4.27 -8.88
CA ASN A 129 2.23 -3.65 -10.02
C ASN A 129 2.72 -4.20 -11.37
N ASN A 130 3.96 -4.70 -11.43
CA ASN A 130 4.54 -5.31 -12.62
C ASN A 130 4.36 -6.83 -12.67
N LEU A 131 3.84 -7.44 -11.60
CA LEU A 131 3.61 -8.87 -11.52
C LEU A 131 2.28 -9.22 -12.19
N LYS A 132 2.29 -10.23 -13.07
CA LYS A 132 1.05 -10.80 -13.60
C LYS A 132 0.21 -11.37 -12.45
N ARG A 133 -1.12 -11.34 -12.60
CA ARG A 133 -2.08 -11.88 -11.61
C ARG A 133 -1.75 -13.31 -11.19
N VAL A 134 -1.25 -14.10 -12.15
CA VAL A 134 -0.67 -15.43 -11.91
C VAL A 134 0.68 -15.46 -12.58
N SER A 135 1.72 -15.82 -11.83
CA SER A 135 3.08 -16.02 -12.33
C SER A 135 3.68 -17.26 -11.67
N THR A 136 4.52 -17.97 -12.41
CA THR A 136 5.20 -19.19 -11.93
C THR A 136 6.70 -18.93 -11.94
N TRP A 137 7.39 -19.35 -10.90
CA TRP A 137 8.82 -19.10 -10.71
C TRP A 137 9.53 -20.40 -10.36
N VAL A 138 10.72 -20.61 -10.92
CA VAL A 138 11.58 -21.76 -10.62
C VAL A 138 12.67 -21.31 -9.65
N PHE A 139 12.78 -21.99 -8.51
CA PHE A 139 13.86 -21.78 -7.54
C PHE A 139 15.10 -22.58 -7.91
N LYS A 140 16.23 -21.89 -8.07
CA LYS A 140 17.49 -22.47 -8.55
C LYS A 140 18.67 -22.07 -7.68
N ARG A 141 19.74 -22.86 -7.78
CA ARG A 141 21.04 -22.59 -7.16
C ARG A 141 22.11 -22.53 -8.24
N LYS A 142 22.84 -21.42 -8.32
CA LYS A 142 23.93 -21.20 -9.27
C LYS A 142 25.17 -21.99 -8.83
N GLN A 143 25.77 -22.75 -9.73
CA GLN A 143 27.07 -23.38 -9.50
C GLN A 143 28.17 -22.59 -10.22
N PRO A 144 29.38 -22.44 -9.62
CA PRO A 144 29.81 -22.96 -8.32
C PRO A 144 29.52 -22.02 -7.14
N SER A 145 29.02 -20.79 -7.35
CA SER A 145 28.88 -19.76 -6.29
C SER A 145 27.95 -20.18 -5.15
N GLY A 146 27.02 -21.11 -5.40
CA GLY A 146 26.06 -21.58 -4.41
C GLY A 146 24.91 -20.60 -4.16
N GLU A 147 24.85 -19.47 -4.87
CA GLU A 147 23.83 -18.44 -4.75
C GLU A 147 22.47 -18.94 -5.23
N TYR A 148 21.41 -18.54 -4.53
CA TYR A 148 20.03 -18.89 -4.90
C TYR A 148 19.38 -17.76 -5.70
N PHE A 149 18.49 -18.10 -6.62
CA PHE A 149 17.73 -17.14 -7.42
C PHE A 149 16.37 -17.70 -7.85
N LEU A 150 15.46 -16.81 -8.23
CA LEU A 150 14.18 -17.14 -8.88
C LEU A 150 14.22 -16.74 -10.35
N GLU A 151 13.70 -17.60 -11.21
CA GLU A 151 13.54 -17.36 -12.64
C GLU A 151 12.07 -17.53 -13.04
N GLU A 152 11.50 -16.56 -13.77
CA GLU A 152 10.11 -16.64 -14.21
C GLU A 152 9.95 -17.74 -15.26
N LEU A 153 9.01 -18.66 -15.02
CA LEU A 153 8.59 -19.63 -16.02
C LEU A 153 7.55 -18.98 -16.92
N LEU A 154 7.96 -18.61 -18.13
CA LEU A 154 7.04 -18.12 -19.15
C LEU A 154 6.22 -19.31 -19.68
N MET A 155 4.92 -19.34 -19.35
CA MET A 155 4.00 -20.26 -20.01
C MET A 155 3.80 -19.79 -21.45
N ILE A 156 4.11 -20.68 -22.41
CA ILE A 156 3.93 -20.48 -23.85
C ILE A 156 2.48 -20.75 -24.21
#